data_AF-A0A4U1JD72-F1
#
_entry.id   AF-A0A4U1JD72-F1
#
_cell.length_a   1.000
_cell.length_b   1.000
_cell.length_c   1.000
_cell.angle_alpha   90.00
_cell.angle_beta   90.00
_cell.angle_gamma   90.00
#
_symmetry.space_group_name_H-M   'P 1'
#
loop_
_entity.id
_entity.type
_entity.pdbx_description
1 polymer ?
#
loop_
_entity_poly.entity_id
_entity_poly.type
_entity_poly.pdbx_seq_one_letter_code
_entity_poly.pdbx_strand_id
1 'polypeptide(L)'
;MTKPAPDAPSPDDANVYAPPVSPPPKQPAAEQKAAQATPGQRLAGALLIVSAVLWLVESLLGGRGLFEGPFTTPLMRALPAALDVVLGGALVLGLRRVAWLAGARVVLVLAAWTFLLVARDRITAAPAIVLGMAYLLLLVRDAGKPRMVVGGVLWGLCLLLDVVGLRAAVTGRNPIAVFVQIREGEIEPAPVTVVTGEQSHYRLRLPSGEWYLHTRASTQREGPLADRFLSRPDVDAHLLVLVQKFPGKLPTTNGLVQEVGRMARRDAETSELVRLRAMRAHREEGRLLWIRTTKAGVETGRLVAVVATYEWSFMLIATAPSRIFPEIEAELEGILESFELPTDEKHGLPPDVEPHPVDVVEGVAAKYRLKAPGARWFLRKDEAVKKDNSLADRWIMRPDKDAHVIVIIEDLQGKDVGVDAFADAAVELIEKELKGTVESRLPVLTHPTNGRLLRANRMGGEHEIVSYYGLFTQAGRAFTVIASATSERFPSAGPDLVQVIESFELPPEGAAETR
;
A
#
# COMPACT_ATOMS: atom_id res chain seq x y z
N MET A 1 70.54 -17.85 -84.42
CA MET A 1 70.71 -19.31 -84.57
C MET A 1 70.72 -19.93 -83.19
N THR A 2 69.80 -20.88 -83.04
CA THR A 2 69.39 -21.64 -81.86
C THR A 2 70.50 -22.48 -81.24
N LYS A 3 70.52 -22.57 -79.90
CA LYS A 3 70.92 -23.78 -79.17
C LYS A 3 69.86 -24.03 -78.08
N PRO A 4 69.14 -25.16 -78.13
CA PRO A 4 68.07 -25.46 -77.17
C PRO A 4 68.65 -25.97 -75.84
N ALA A 5 67.99 -25.57 -74.75
CA ALA A 5 68.24 -26.12 -73.41
C ALA A 5 67.60 -27.51 -73.29
N PRO A 6 68.24 -28.46 -72.57
CA PRO A 6 67.77 -29.83 -72.47
C PRO A 6 66.57 -29.99 -71.54
N ASP A 7 65.72 -30.95 -71.90
CA ASP A 7 64.48 -31.38 -71.26
C ASP A 7 64.65 -31.73 -69.77
N ALA A 8 63.66 -31.35 -68.97
CA ALA A 8 63.51 -31.80 -67.58
C ALA A 8 63.10 -33.29 -67.54
N PRO A 9 63.65 -34.11 -66.64
CA PRO A 9 63.29 -35.52 -66.53
C PRO A 9 61.85 -35.73 -66.02
N SER A 10 61.23 -36.78 -66.56
CA SER A 10 59.89 -37.29 -66.25
C SER A 10 59.75 -37.74 -64.77
N PRO A 11 58.57 -37.68 -64.13
CA PRO A 11 58.36 -38.01 -62.71
C PRO A 11 58.51 -39.49 -62.33
N ASP A 12 58.91 -40.37 -63.25
CA ASP A 12 58.84 -41.83 -63.07
C ASP A 12 60.17 -42.51 -62.69
N ASP A 13 61.24 -41.76 -62.40
CA ASP A 13 62.44 -42.32 -61.77
C ASP A 13 62.25 -42.46 -60.26
N ALA A 14 61.29 -43.31 -59.88
CA ALA A 14 61.20 -43.85 -58.54
C ALA A 14 62.41 -44.78 -58.30
N ASN A 15 63.35 -44.30 -57.47
CA ASN A 15 64.53 -45.02 -57.05
C ASN A 15 64.17 -46.41 -56.48
N VAL A 16 64.42 -47.46 -57.27
CA VAL A 16 64.10 -48.88 -56.96
C VAL A 16 64.89 -49.43 -55.75
N TYR A 17 65.86 -48.68 -55.24
CA TYR A 17 66.65 -49.03 -54.05
C TYR A 17 66.33 -48.21 -52.80
N ALA A 18 65.27 -47.38 -52.79
CA ALA A 18 64.80 -46.77 -51.56
C ALA A 18 64.13 -47.84 -50.67
N PRO A 19 64.58 -48.05 -49.40
CA PRO A 19 63.90 -48.96 -48.49
C PRO A 19 62.44 -48.52 -48.34
N PRO A 20 61.49 -49.45 -48.14
CA PRO A 20 60.07 -49.11 -48.02
C PRO A 20 59.91 -48.02 -46.96
N VAL A 21 59.43 -46.85 -47.38
CA VAL A 21 59.09 -45.75 -46.48
C VAL A 21 58.10 -46.33 -45.49
N SER A 22 58.54 -46.44 -44.23
CA SER A 22 57.68 -46.92 -43.16
C SER A 22 56.39 -46.09 -43.18
N PRO A 23 55.20 -46.70 -43.12
CA PRO A 23 53.97 -45.94 -43.04
C PRO A 23 54.12 -44.92 -41.90
N PRO A 24 53.68 -43.65 -42.09
CA PRO A 24 53.80 -42.65 -41.05
C PRO A 24 53.26 -43.26 -39.75
N PRO A 25 54.01 -43.16 -38.63
CA PRO A 25 53.60 -43.79 -37.39
C PRO A 25 52.16 -43.37 -37.11
N LYS A 26 51.25 -44.35 -36.99
CA LYS A 26 49.86 -44.09 -36.57
C LYS A 26 49.96 -43.19 -35.36
N GLN A 27 49.47 -41.95 -35.48
CA GLN A 27 49.39 -41.02 -34.36
C GLN A 27 48.86 -41.81 -33.16
N PRO A 28 49.60 -41.83 -32.03
CA PRO A 28 49.22 -42.67 -30.91
C PRO A 28 47.79 -42.31 -30.51
N ALA A 29 46.91 -43.30 -30.35
CA ALA A 29 45.51 -43.10 -29.98
C ALA A 29 45.31 -42.23 -28.72
N ALA A 30 46.38 -42.07 -27.92
CA ALA A 30 46.48 -41.13 -26.80
C ALA A 30 46.39 -39.64 -27.21
N GLU A 31 46.96 -39.24 -28.36
CA GLU A 31 46.88 -37.85 -28.86
C GLU A 31 45.49 -37.50 -29.41
N GLN A 32 44.81 -38.46 -30.05
CA GLN A 32 43.42 -38.29 -30.50
C GLN A 32 42.44 -38.23 -29.32
N LYS A 33 42.66 -39.01 -28.26
CA LYS A 33 41.93 -38.86 -26.98
C LYS A 33 42.21 -37.52 -26.31
N ALA A 34 43.42 -36.97 -26.45
CA ALA A 34 43.75 -35.65 -25.90
C ALA A 34 43.03 -34.50 -26.64
N ALA A 35 42.61 -34.68 -27.89
CA ALA A 35 41.94 -33.64 -28.68
C ALA A 35 40.43 -33.50 -28.40
N GLN A 36 39.79 -34.52 -27.80
CA GLN A 36 38.34 -34.52 -27.56
C GLN A 36 37.98 -33.99 -26.16
N ALA A 37 36.84 -33.30 -26.07
CA ALA A 37 36.30 -32.85 -24.79
C ALA A 37 35.95 -34.05 -23.90
N THR A 38 36.32 -33.96 -22.61
CA THR A 38 36.06 -35.01 -21.61
C THR A 38 34.55 -35.14 -21.33
N PRO A 39 34.07 -36.26 -20.76
CA PRO A 39 32.66 -36.40 -20.40
C PRO A 39 32.14 -35.27 -19.50
N GLY A 40 32.95 -34.81 -18.53
CA GLY A 40 32.63 -33.66 -17.69
C GLY A 40 32.50 -32.35 -18.47
N GLN A 41 33.39 -32.11 -19.43
CA GLN A 41 33.34 -30.93 -20.30
C GLN A 41 32.12 -30.93 -21.23
N ARG A 42 31.74 -32.11 -21.77
CA ARG A 42 30.52 -32.26 -22.57
C ARG A 42 29.27 -32.01 -21.72
N LEU A 43 29.24 -32.52 -20.49
CA LEU A 43 28.16 -32.25 -19.53
C LEU A 43 28.07 -30.76 -19.21
N ALA A 44 29.18 -30.09 -18.90
CA ALA A 44 29.22 -28.63 -18.71
C ALA A 44 28.67 -27.88 -19.93
N GLY A 45 29.04 -28.32 -21.14
CA GLY A 45 28.53 -27.73 -22.38
C GLY A 45 27.01 -27.85 -22.53
N ALA A 46 26.45 -29.02 -22.21
CA ALA A 46 25.00 -29.21 -22.21
C ALA A 46 24.31 -28.30 -21.18
N LEU A 47 24.86 -28.22 -19.96
CA LEU A 47 24.32 -27.38 -18.89
C LEU A 47 24.40 -25.86 -19.20
N LEU A 48 25.43 -25.42 -19.94
CA LEU A 48 25.55 -24.05 -20.44
C LEU A 48 24.41 -23.71 -21.41
N ILE A 49 24.10 -24.61 -22.35
CA ILE A 49 22.99 -24.43 -23.30
C ILE A 49 21.67 -24.30 -22.54
N VAL A 50 21.41 -25.17 -21.56
CA VAL A 50 20.15 -25.12 -20.78
C VAL A 50 20.03 -23.79 -20.03
N SER A 51 21.11 -23.32 -19.40
CA SER A 51 21.10 -22.05 -18.67
C SER A 51 20.90 -20.85 -19.62
N ALA A 52 21.51 -20.89 -20.80
CA ALA A 52 21.31 -19.86 -21.83
C ALA A 52 19.85 -19.79 -22.32
N VAL A 53 19.22 -20.94 -22.54
CA VAL A 53 17.80 -21.01 -22.93
C VAL A 53 16.91 -20.47 -21.83
N LEU A 54 17.14 -20.87 -20.58
CA LEU A 54 16.32 -20.41 -19.45
C LEU A 54 16.39 -18.89 -19.29
N TRP A 55 17.59 -18.34 -19.36
CA TRP A 55 17.79 -16.90 -19.23
C TRP A 55 17.23 -16.09 -20.41
N LEU A 56 17.23 -16.65 -21.63
CA LEU A 56 16.51 -16.04 -22.76
C LEU A 56 15.00 -16.03 -22.53
N VAL A 57 14.44 -17.13 -22.00
CA VAL A 57 13.01 -17.21 -21.65
C VAL A 57 12.66 -16.17 -20.57
N GLU A 58 13.45 -16.06 -19.51
CA GLU A 58 13.29 -15.03 -18.47
C GLU A 58 13.31 -13.61 -19.05
N SER A 59 14.27 -13.33 -19.94
CA SER A 59 14.38 -12.01 -20.57
C SER A 59 13.20 -11.69 -21.49
N LEU A 60 12.61 -12.69 -22.15
CA LEU A 60 11.44 -12.52 -23.01
C LEU A 60 10.17 -12.25 -22.20
N LEU A 61 10.05 -12.86 -21.03
CA LEU A 61 8.87 -12.73 -20.16
C LEU A 61 8.86 -11.42 -19.35
N GLY A 62 9.84 -10.53 -19.56
CA GLY A 62 9.97 -9.30 -18.79
C GLY A 62 10.26 -9.55 -17.31
N GLY A 63 10.68 -10.75 -16.95
CA GLY A 63 11.02 -11.11 -15.58
C GLY A 63 12.22 -10.28 -15.13
N ARG A 64 12.06 -9.56 -14.01
CA ARG A 64 13.19 -9.25 -13.13
C ARG A 64 13.60 -10.58 -12.51
N GLY A 65 14.47 -11.33 -13.18
CA GLY A 65 15.06 -12.53 -12.60
C GLY A 65 15.76 -12.20 -11.29
N LEU A 66 16.06 -13.22 -10.48
CA LEU A 66 16.84 -13.12 -9.22
C LEU A 66 18.23 -12.45 -9.41
N PHE A 67 18.64 -12.21 -10.65
CA PHE A 67 19.94 -11.67 -11.04
C PHE A 67 19.78 -10.38 -11.87
N GLU A 68 19.37 -9.28 -11.24
CA GLU A 68 19.59 -7.94 -11.82
C GLU A 68 21.09 -7.61 -11.78
N GLY A 69 21.82 -8.08 -12.78
CA GLY A 69 23.21 -7.71 -13.01
C GLY A 69 23.34 -6.33 -13.69
N PRO A 70 24.57 -5.78 -13.78
CA PRO A 70 24.87 -4.45 -14.34
C PRO A 70 24.58 -4.28 -15.86
N PHE A 71 24.00 -5.28 -16.51
CA PHE A 71 23.75 -5.32 -17.95
C PHE A 71 22.25 -5.18 -18.25
N THR A 72 21.78 -3.93 -18.28
CA THR A 72 20.33 -3.61 -18.29
C THR A 72 19.71 -3.50 -19.68
N THR A 73 20.49 -3.45 -20.77
CA THR A 73 19.92 -3.35 -22.12
C THR A 73 19.62 -4.72 -22.75
N PRO A 74 18.54 -4.87 -23.54
CA PRO A 74 18.17 -6.15 -24.18
C PRO A 74 19.29 -6.75 -25.03
N LEU A 75 20.09 -5.91 -25.69
CA LEU A 75 21.24 -6.33 -26.50
C LEU A 75 22.38 -6.87 -25.63
N MET A 76 22.68 -6.21 -24.50
CA MET A 76 23.66 -6.69 -23.53
C MET A 76 23.19 -7.96 -22.83
N ARG A 77 21.88 -8.24 -22.85
CA ARG A 77 21.34 -9.54 -22.45
C ARG A 77 21.60 -10.60 -23.52
N ALA A 78 21.12 -10.46 -24.76
CA ALA A 78 21.23 -11.56 -25.74
C ALA A 78 22.66 -12.12 -25.97
N LEU A 79 23.72 -11.30 -25.82
CA LEU A 79 25.09 -11.65 -26.14
C LEU A 79 25.71 -12.76 -25.24
N PRO A 80 25.66 -12.68 -23.89
CA PRO A 80 26.03 -13.78 -23.00
C PRO A 80 25.36 -15.13 -23.32
N ALA A 81 24.05 -15.14 -23.61
CA ALA A 81 23.33 -16.37 -23.92
C ALA A 81 23.80 -16.98 -25.25
N ALA A 82 23.99 -16.15 -26.28
CA ALA A 82 24.54 -16.61 -27.56
C ALA A 82 25.94 -17.21 -27.39
N LEU A 83 26.80 -16.58 -26.59
CA LEU A 83 28.13 -17.08 -26.27
C LEU A 83 28.06 -18.45 -25.57
N ASP A 84 27.14 -18.62 -24.62
CA ASP A 84 26.95 -19.87 -23.90
C ASP A 84 26.43 -21.00 -24.78
N VAL A 85 25.53 -20.70 -25.73
CA VAL A 85 25.06 -21.67 -26.73
C VAL A 85 26.20 -22.11 -27.64
N VAL A 86 27.04 -21.17 -28.11
CA VAL A 86 28.18 -21.47 -28.99
C VAL A 86 29.24 -22.29 -28.27
N LEU A 87 29.67 -21.86 -27.07
CA LEU A 87 30.66 -22.57 -26.27
C LEU A 87 30.13 -23.94 -25.83
N GLY A 88 28.87 -23.99 -25.39
CA GLY A 88 28.21 -25.22 -24.97
C GLY A 88 28.07 -26.23 -26.11
N GLY A 89 27.61 -25.78 -27.29
CA GLY A 89 27.47 -26.61 -28.47
C GLY A 89 28.82 -27.16 -28.94
N ALA A 90 29.86 -26.32 -28.97
CA ALA A 90 31.21 -26.75 -29.31
C ALA A 90 31.76 -27.82 -28.35
N LEU A 91 31.51 -27.67 -27.03
CA LEU A 91 31.89 -28.67 -26.04
C LEU A 91 31.13 -29.99 -26.21
N VAL A 92 29.82 -29.94 -26.44
CA VAL A 92 28.98 -31.13 -26.70
C VAL A 92 29.44 -31.89 -27.95
N LEU A 93 29.82 -31.16 -29.01
CA LEU A 93 30.40 -31.72 -30.24
C LEU A 93 31.83 -32.27 -30.04
N GLY A 94 32.41 -32.11 -28.85
CA GLY A 94 33.71 -32.70 -28.51
C GLY A 94 34.92 -31.78 -28.75
N LEU A 95 34.73 -30.50 -29.06
CA LEU A 95 35.83 -29.56 -29.32
C LEU A 95 36.51 -29.12 -28.01
N ARG A 96 37.55 -29.86 -27.57
CA ARG A 96 38.26 -29.54 -26.31
C ARG A 96 38.86 -28.13 -26.27
N ARG A 97 39.23 -27.58 -27.44
CA ARG A 97 39.87 -26.26 -27.55
C ARG A 97 39.02 -25.12 -27.01
N VAL A 98 37.70 -25.27 -26.91
CA VAL A 98 36.83 -24.23 -26.33
C VAL A 98 36.67 -24.33 -24.81
N ALA A 99 37.16 -25.40 -24.17
CA ALA A 99 36.99 -25.61 -22.74
C ALA A 99 37.69 -24.54 -21.89
N TRP A 100 38.85 -24.03 -22.33
CA TRP A 100 39.53 -22.94 -21.63
C TRP A 100 38.79 -21.61 -21.76
N LEU A 101 38.15 -21.33 -22.91
CA LEU A 101 37.30 -20.16 -23.11
C LEU A 101 36.06 -20.23 -22.22
N ALA A 102 35.39 -21.38 -22.17
CA ALA A 102 34.27 -21.61 -21.27
C ALA A 102 34.70 -21.44 -19.80
N GLY A 103 35.85 -21.99 -19.40
CA GLY A 103 36.41 -21.81 -18.07
C GLY A 103 36.71 -20.34 -17.75
N ALA A 104 37.38 -19.62 -18.66
CA ALA A 104 37.69 -18.20 -18.49
C ALA A 104 36.42 -17.35 -18.34
N ARG A 105 35.40 -17.62 -19.15
CA ARG A 105 34.09 -16.99 -19.03
C ARG A 105 33.47 -17.24 -17.65
N VAL A 106 33.46 -18.48 -17.17
CA VAL A 106 32.87 -18.83 -15.86
C VAL A 106 33.61 -18.13 -14.74
N VAL A 107 34.95 -18.07 -14.79
CA VAL A 107 35.76 -17.33 -13.82
C VAL A 107 35.45 -15.83 -13.84
N LEU A 108 35.26 -15.23 -15.03
CA LEU A 108 34.91 -13.82 -15.16
C LEU A 108 33.53 -13.52 -14.56
N VAL A 109 32.53 -14.37 -14.82
CA VAL A 109 31.20 -14.27 -14.22
C VAL A 109 31.27 -14.42 -12.70
N LEU A 110 32.02 -15.42 -12.20
CA LEU A 110 32.25 -15.61 -10.77
C LEU A 110 32.90 -14.38 -10.12
N ALA A 111 33.92 -13.81 -10.74
CA ALA A 111 34.60 -12.63 -10.24
C ALA A 111 33.65 -11.42 -10.17
N ALA A 112 32.84 -11.21 -11.21
CA ALA A 112 31.84 -10.14 -11.26
C ALA A 112 30.78 -10.31 -10.16
N TRP A 113 30.24 -11.52 -9.97
CA TRP A 113 29.24 -11.79 -8.93
C TRP A 113 29.80 -11.74 -7.52
N THR A 114 31.03 -12.23 -7.30
CA THR A 114 31.70 -12.13 -6.00
C THR A 114 31.94 -10.67 -5.63
N PHE A 115 32.32 -9.83 -6.60
CA PHE A 115 32.44 -8.39 -6.39
C PHE A 115 31.09 -7.75 -5.99
N LEU A 116 29.98 -8.13 -6.65
CA LEU A 116 28.64 -7.68 -6.28
C LEU A 116 28.20 -8.15 -4.88
N LEU A 117 28.55 -9.38 -4.50
CA LEU A 117 28.25 -9.97 -3.19
C LEU A 117 28.91 -9.19 -2.04
N VAL A 118 30.14 -8.72 -2.27
CA VAL A 118 30.85 -7.82 -1.34
C VAL A 118 30.20 -6.43 -1.31
N ALA A 119 29.63 -5.98 -2.44
CA ALA A 119 29.14 -4.63 -2.59
C ALA A 119 27.73 -4.39 -2.02
N ARG A 120 26.76 -5.31 -2.16
CA ARG A 120 25.37 -5.02 -1.78
C ARG A 120 24.48 -6.21 -1.37
N ASP A 121 24.53 -7.33 -2.06
CA ASP A 121 23.47 -8.34 -1.93
C ASP A 121 24.05 -9.76 -1.86
N ARG A 122 23.99 -10.34 -0.66
CA ARG A 122 24.58 -11.66 -0.37
C ARG A 122 23.70 -12.81 -0.86
N ILE A 123 22.40 -12.58 -1.00
CA ILE A 123 21.42 -13.65 -1.23
C ILE A 123 21.34 -13.95 -2.73
N THR A 124 21.32 -12.91 -3.56
CA THR A 124 21.29 -13.09 -5.02
C THR A 124 22.60 -13.63 -5.58
N ALA A 125 23.74 -13.26 -5.00
CA ALA A 125 25.03 -13.68 -5.56
C ALA A 125 25.51 -15.07 -5.09
N ALA A 126 24.98 -15.63 -3.99
CA ALA A 126 25.36 -16.97 -3.54
C ALA A 126 25.01 -18.10 -4.54
N PRO A 127 23.79 -18.16 -5.12
CA PRO A 127 23.46 -19.13 -6.18
C PRO A 127 24.37 -19.00 -7.41
N ALA A 128 24.72 -17.77 -7.83
CA ALA A 128 25.64 -17.56 -8.95
C ALA A 128 27.05 -18.11 -8.67
N ILE A 129 27.55 -17.98 -7.43
CA ILE A 129 28.82 -18.57 -7.03
C ILE A 129 28.75 -20.09 -7.05
N VAL A 130 27.70 -20.68 -6.48
CA VAL A 130 27.51 -22.14 -6.47
C VAL A 130 27.43 -22.67 -7.91
N LEU A 131 26.70 -21.97 -8.78
CA LEU A 131 26.57 -22.32 -10.20
C LEU A 131 27.92 -22.25 -10.93
N GLY A 132 28.70 -21.19 -10.72
CA GLY A 132 30.03 -21.08 -11.32
C GLY A 132 31.00 -22.16 -10.80
N MET A 133 30.95 -22.48 -9.51
CA MET A 133 31.72 -23.58 -8.93
C MET A 133 31.32 -24.94 -9.52
N ALA A 134 30.02 -25.17 -9.74
CA ALA A 134 29.51 -26.36 -10.42
C ALA A 134 30.10 -26.48 -11.84
N TYR A 135 30.15 -25.40 -12.60
CA TYR A 135 30.80 -25.40 -13.93
C TYR A 135 32.30 -25.65 -13.85
N LEU A 136 33.03 -25.03 -12.92
CA LEU A 136 34.48 -25.27 -12.76
C LEU A 136 34.78 -26.72 -12.37
N LEU A 137 33.95 -27.34 -11.54
CA LEU A 137 34.06 -28.77 -11.19
C LEU A 137 33.97 -29.67 -12.43
N LEU A 138 33.24 -29.26 -13.47
CA LEU A 138 33.04 -30.02 -14.70
C LEU A 138 34.07 -29.66 -15.80
N LEU A 139 34.51 -28.40 -15.88
CA LEU A 139 35.38 -27.90 -16.95
C LEU A 139 36.88 -28.13 -16.70
N VAL A 140 37.32 -28.13 -15.43
CA VAL A 140 38.74 -28.21 -15.08
C VAL A 140 39.26 -29.65 -15.17
N ARG A 141 40.12 -29.90 -16.16
CA ARG A 141 40.77 -31.21 -16.45
C ARG A 141 39.74 -32.32 -16.73
N ASP A 142 40.15 -33.58 -16.58
CA ASP A 142 39.26 -34.73 -16.66
C ASP A 142 38.49 -34.89 -15.33
N ALA A 143 37.19 -34.61 -15.37
CA ALA A 143 36.34 -34.71 -14.20
C ALA A 143 35.98 -36.18 -13.98
N GLY A 144 36.55 -36.78 -12.93
CA GLY A 144 36.14 -38.12 -12.49
C GLY A 144 34.65 -38.16 -12.13
N LYS A 145 34.06 -39.37 -12.13
CA LYS A 145 32.66 -39.62 -11.75
C LYS A 145 32.16 -38.83 -10.52
N PRO A 146 32.88 -38.76 -9.38
CA PRO A 146 32.39 -38.01 -8.22
C PRO A 146 32.26 -36.51 -8.48
N ARG A 147 33.21 -35.90 -9.21
CA ARG A 147 33.13 -34.48 -9.57
C ARG A 147 31.97 -34.19 -10.52
N MET A 148 31.70 -35.11 -11.46
CA MET A 148 30.56 -34.99 -12.36
C MET A 148 29.23 -35.02 -11.60
N VAL A 149 29.09 -35.95 -10.65
CA VAL A 149 27.88 -36.06 -9.80
C VAL A 149 27.69 -34.80 -8.97
N VAL A 150 28.72 -34.35 -8.23
CA VAL A 150 28.63 -33.15 -7.39
C VAL A 150 28.33 -31.90 -8.23
N GLY A 151 29.04 -31.69 -9.35
CA GLY A 151 28.79 -30.57 -10.24
C GLY A 151 27.37 -30.58 -10.82
N GLY A 152 26.88 -31.74 -11.24
CA GLY A 152 25.52 -31.90 -11.73
C GLY A 152 24.45 -31.61 -10.66
N VAL A 153 24.65 -32.09 -9.43
CA VAL A 153 23.72 -31.85 -8.32
C VAL A 153 23.68 -30.37 -7.93
N LEU A 154 24.84 -29.71 -7.79
CA LEU A 154 24.89 -28.28 -7.46
C LEU A 154 24.23 -27.43 -8.55
N TRP A 155 24.51 -27.72 -9.82
CA TRP A 155 23.85 -27.05 -10.95
C TRP A 155 22.34 -27.29 -10.93
N GLY A 156 21.90 -28.54 -10.69
CA GLY A 156 20.48 -28.89 -10.62
C GLY A 156 19.73 -28.17 -9.49
N LEU A 157 20.37 -27.97 -8.33
CA LEU A 157 19.80 -27.19 -7.23
C LEU A 157 19.65 -25.71 -7.60
N CYS A 158 20.66 -25.10 -8.24
CA CYS A 158 20.56 -23.74 -8.75
C CYS A 158 19.47 -23.61 -9.82
N LEU A 159 19.40 -24.54 -10.76
CA LEU A 159 18.35 -24.59 -11.78
C LEU A 159 16.96 -24.65 -11.15
N LEU A 160 16.80 -25.43 -10.07
CA LEU A 160 15.52 -25.53 -9.38
C LEU A 160 15.10 -24.19 -8.75
N LEU A 161 16.05 -23.44 -8.18
CA LEU A 161 15.79 -22.08 -7.69
C LEU A 161 15.40 -21.12 -8.83
N ASP A 162 16.08 -21.20 -9.97
CA ASP A 162 15.75 -20.37 -11.14
C ASP A 162 14.36 -20.71 -11.69
N VAL A 163 14.02 -22.01 -11.79
CA VAL A 163 12.68 -22.44 -12.20
C VAL A 163 11.61 -21.96 -11.22
N VAL A 164 11.89 -21.94 -9.91
CA VAL A 164 10.99 -21.35 -8.90
C VAL A 164 10.85 -19.85 -9.10
N GLY A 165 11.95 -19.12 -9.35
CA GLY A 165 11.94 -17.69 -9.64
C GLY A 165 11.18 -17.35 -10.92
N LEU A 166 11.40 -18.11 -11.99
CA LEU A 166 10.67 -17.98 -13.25
C LEU A 166 9.18 -18.27 -13.06
N ARG A 167 8.83 -19.31 -12.30
CA ARG A 167 7.44 -19.57 -11.94
C ARG A 167 6.85 -18.38 -11.19
N ALA A 168 7.56 -17.76 -10.25
CA ALA A 168 7.10 -16.57 -9.56
C ALA A 168 6.96 -15.35 -10.50
N ALA A 169 7.83 -15.20 -11.49
CA ALA A 169 7.74 -14.16 -12.50
C ALA A 169 6.53 -14.35 -13.43
N VAL A 170 6.19 -15.60 -13.78
CA VAL A 170 5.05 -15.91 -14.65
C VAL A 170 3.72 -15.90 -13.89
N THR A 171 3.67 -16.63 -12.78
CA THR A 171 2.42 -16.87 -12.04
C THR A 171 2.13 -15.83 -10.98
N GLY A 172 3.13 -15.01 -10.61
CA GLY A 172 3.05 -14.13 -9.46
C GLY A 172 3.18 -14.79 -8.10
N ARG A 173 3.40 -16.11 -8.06
CA ARG A 173 3.49 -16.86 -6.81
C ARG A 173 4.91 -17.30 -6.45
N ASN A 174 5.42 -16.86 -5.30
CA ASN A 174 6.75 -17.19 -4.81
C ASN A 174 6.69 -18.13 -3.58
N PRO A 175 6.80 -19.46 -3.77
CA PRO A 175 6.65 -20.42 -2.67
C PRO A 175 7.79 -20.37 -1.64
N ILE A 176 8.91 -19.71 -1.96
CA ILE A 176 10.07 -19.60 -1.05
C ILE A 176 10.18 -18.24 -0.37
N ALA A 177 9.34 -17.26 -0.72
CA ALA A 177 9.41 -15.90 -0.17
C ALA A 177 9.29 -15.87 1.35
N VAL A 178 8.38 -16.68 1.92
CA VAL A 178 8.20 -16.79 3.37
C VAL A 178 9.50 -17.21 4.06
N PHE A 179 10.19 -18.22 3.53
CA PHE A 179 11.44 -18.70 4.12
C PHE A 179 12.55 -17.65 4.06
N VAL A 180 12.64 -16.91 2.95
CA VAL A 180 13.63 -15.83 2.77
C VAL A 180 13.39 -14.71 3.79
N GLN A 181 12.15 -14.21 3.88
CA GLN A 181 11.82 -13.09 4.78
C GLN A 181 11.93 -13.47 6.27
N ILE A 182 11.59 -14.71 6.65
CA ILE A 182 11.82 -15.21 8.03
C ILE A 182 13.33 -15.23 8.32
N ARG A 183 14.13 -15.76 7.38
CA ARG A 183 15.59 -15.85 7.55
C ARG A 183 16.25 -14.47 7.67
N GLU A 184 15.73 -13.48 6.94
CA GLU A 184 16.18 -12.09 7.00
C GLU A 184 15.70 -11.36 8.27
N GLY A 185 14.79 -11.96 9.04
CA GLY A 185 14.20 -11.34 10.23
C GLY A 185 13.23 -10.21 9.88
N GLU A 186 12.68 -10.21 8.66
CA GLU A 186 11.70 -9.22 8.23
C GLU A 186 10.31 -9.54 8.76
N ILE A 187 9.95 -10.82 8.81
CA ILE A 187 8.66 -11.32 9.30
C ILE A 187 8.81 -12.31 10.45
N GLU A 188 7.78 -12.36 11.27
CA GLU A 188 7.61 -13.35 12.33
C GLU A 188 7.41 -14.76 11.73
N PRO A 189 7.85 -15.83 12.40
CA PRO A 189 7.86 -17.18 11.82
C PRO A 189 6.49 -17.84 11.71
N ALA A 190 5.50 -17.37 12.49
CA ALA A 190 4.16 -17.94 12.51
C ALA A 190 3.16 -17.02 11.78
N PRO A 191 2.26 -17.58 10.96
CA PRO A 191 1.19 -16.80 10.38
C PRO A 191 0.20 -16.33 11.45
N VAL A 192 -0.53 -15.28 11.13
CA VAL A 192 -1.51 -14.63 12.01
C VAL A 192 -2.89 -14.63 11.37
N THR A 193 -3.93 -14.83 12.19
CA THR A 193 -5.34 -14.76 11.77
C THR A 193 -6.06 -13.55 12.38
N VAL A 194 -5.50 -12.98 13.44
CA VAL A 194 -5.99 -11.76 14.09
C VAL A 194 -4.80 -10.90 14.46
N VAL A 195 -4.90 -9.60 14.18
CA VAL A 195 -3.90 -8.60 14.55
C VAL A 195 -4.54 -7.61 15.50
N THR A 196 -3.83 -7.26 16.57
CA THR A 196 -4.17 -6.14 17.44
C THR A 196 -3.11 -5.06 17.31
N GLY A 197 -3.50 -3.80 17.15
CA GLY A 197 -2.57 -2.67 17.07
C GLY A 197 -1.77 -2.45 18.35
N GLU A 198 -0.60 -1.80 18.27
CA GLU A 198 0.20 -1.42 19.46
C GLU A 198 -0.10 -0.01 19.92
N GLN A 199 -0.19 0.93 18.98
CA GLN A 199 -0.46 2.34 19.27
C GLN A 199 -1.91 2.58 19.67
N SER A 200 -2.82 1.77 19.12
CA SER A 200 -4.25 1.78 19.41
C SER A 200 -4.76 0.35 19.31
N HIS A 201 -5.55 -0.12 20.28
CA HIS A 201 -5.98 -1.52 20.36
C HIS A 201 -7.11 -1.89 19.38
N TYR A 202 -7.03 -1.39 18.14
CA TYR A 202 -7.88 -1.86 17.04
C TYR A 202 -7.63 -3.34 16.74
N ARG A 203 -8.57 -3.99 16.06
CA ARG A 203 -8.42 -5.38 15.60
C ARG A 203 -8.65 -5.54 14.11
N LEU A 204 -7.94 -6.49 13.53
CA LEU A 204 -8.11 -6.93 12.14
C LEU A 204 -8.19 -8.45 12.09
N ARG A 205 -9.06 -8.99 11.25
CA ARG A 205 -9.18 -10.43 10.99
C ARG A 205 -8.62 -10.74 9.60
N LEU A 206 -7.76 -11.75 9.55
CA LEU A 206 -7.11 -12.21 8.33
C LEU A 206 -7.77 -13.52 7.93
N PRO A 207 -8.40 -13.58 6.74
CA PRO A 207 -9.22 -14.72 6.34
C PRO A 207 -8.39 -15.97 6.02
N SER A 208 -7.10 -15.82 5.73
CA SER A 208 -6.17 -16.91 5.44
C SER A 208 -5.10 -17.03 6.52
N GLY A 209 -4.60 -18.26 6.74
CA GLY A 209 -3.43 -18.54 7.57
C GLY A 209 -2.10 -18.31 6.83
N GLU A 210 -2.09 -17.43 5.85
CA GLU A 210 -0.94 -17.16 4.96
C GLU A 210 -0.36 -15.75 5.15
N TRP A 211 -0.94 -14.96 6.06
CA TRP A 211 -0.45 -13.64 6.43
C TRP A 211 0.54 -13.72 7.58
N TYR A 212 1.63 -12.99 7.45
CA TYR A 212 2.69 -12.92 8.44
C TYR A 212 2.84 -11.47 8.91
N LEU A 213 3.10 -11.31 10.20
CA LEU A 213 3.40 -10.01 10.77
C LEU A 213 4.87 -9.69 10.51
N HIS A 214 5.18 -8.47 10.08
CA HIS A 214 6.54 -7.98 10.06
C HIS A 214 7.07 -7.78 11.48
N THR A 215 8.36 -8.00 11.68
CA THR A 215 8.99 -7.71 12.97
C THR A 215 8.89 -6.23 13.29
N ARG A 216 8.86 -5.87 14.57
CA ARG A 216 8.79 -4.46 15.01
C ARG A 216 9.86 -3.57 14.35
N ALA A 217 11.08 -4.10 14.23
CA ALA A 217 12.19 -3.39 13.58
C ALA A 217 11.96 -3.18 12.07
N SER A 218 11.26 -4.10 11.40
CA SER A 218 10.86 -3.93 10.00
C SER A 218 9.71 -2.92 9.87
N THR A 219 8.67 -3.00 10.70
CA THR A 219 7.54 -2.06 10.67
C THR A 219 7.98 -0.61 10.89
N GLN A 220 8.90 -0.37 11.84
CA GLN A 220 9.39 0.98 12.14
C GLN A 220 10.18 1.64 11.00
N ARG A 221 10.68 0.87 10.02
CA ARG A 221 11.34 1.41 8.83
C ARG A 221 10.37 2.14 7.90
N GLU A 222 9.08 1.80 7.93
CA GLU A 222 8.04 2.43 7.11
C GLU A 222 7.67 3.84 7.61
N GLY A 223 7.94 4.15 8.88
CA GLY A 223 7.81 5.48 9.44
C GLY A 223 7.19 5.51 10.85
N PRO A 224 7.14 6.70 11.48
CA PRO A 224 6.67 6.84 12.86
C PRO A 224 5.17 6.56 13.04
N LEU A 225 4.37 6.66 11.98
CA LEU A 225 2.93 6.35 12.00
C LEU A 225 2.64 4.87 11.74
N ALA A 226 3.64 4.08 11.31
CA ALA A 226 3.45 2.66 11.03
C ALA A 226 3.25 1.91 12.34
N ASP A 227 2.06 1.35 12.53
CA ASP A 227 1.72 0.57 13.72
C ASP A 227 1.90 -0.93 13.46
N ARG A 228 1.31 -1.43 12.38
CA ARG A 228 1.40 -2.83 11.96
C ARG A 228 1.73 -2.91 10.49
N PHE A 229 2.63 -3.83 10.15
CA PHE A 229 2.93 -4.17 8.76
C PHE A 229 2.84 -5.68 8.61
N LEU A 230 2.06 -6.15 7.65
CA LEU A 230 1.87 -7.54 7.32
C LEU A 230 2.20 -7.79 5.87
N SER A 231 2.60 -9.02 5.58
CA SER A 231 2.76 -9.50 4.21
C SER A 231 2.16 -10.90 4.06
N ARG A 232 1.76 -11.18 2.83
CA ARG A 232 1.43 -12.50 2.33
C ARG A 232 2.48 -12.82 1.26
N PRO A 233 3.64 -13.37 1.65
CA PRO A 233 4.82 -13.39 0.79
C PRO A 233 4.67 -14.25 -0.47
N ASP A 234 3.79 -15.26 -0.44
CA ASP A 234 3.55 -16.14 -1.60
C ASP A 234 2.98 -15.37 -2.80
N VAL A 235 2.28 -14.25 -2.58
CA VAL A 235 1.69 -13.42 -3.66
C VAL A 235 2.22 -11.99 -3.69
N ASP A 236 3.25 -11.68 -2.90
CA ASP A 236 3.81 -10.33 -2.73
C ASP A 236 2.73 -9.30 -2.37
N ALA A 237 1.77 -9.71 -1.54
CA ALA A 237 0.76 -8.79 -1.02
C ALA A 237 1.19 -8.24 0.34
N HIS A 238 0.86 -6.99 0.59
CA HIS A 238 1.31 -6.21 1.74
C HIS A 238 0.12 -5.50 2.36
N LEU A 239 0.10 -5.36 3.69
CA LEU A 239 -0.87 -4.57 4.43
C LEU A 239 -0.14 -3.72 5.46
N LEU A 240 -0.13 -2.41 5.25
CA LEU A 240 0.42 -1.44 6.19
C LEU A 240 -0.72 -0.72 6.91
N VAL A 241 -0.69 -0.69 8.24
CA VAL A 241 -1.62 0.08 9.07
C VAL A 241 -0.89 1.27 9.66
N LEU A 242 -1.35 2.45 9.31
CA LEU A 242 -0.91 3.72 9.85
C LEU A 242 -1.94 4.22 10.87
N VAL A 243 -1.47 4.67 12.02
CA VAL A 243 -2.30 5.19 13.11
C VAL A 243 -1.79 6.59 13.47
N GLN A 244 -2.72 7.53 13.64
CA GLN A 244 -2.38 8.88 14.08
C GLN A 244 -3.40 9.40 15.09
N LYS A 245 -2.89 9.95 16.19
CA LYS A 245 -3.69 10.61 17.22
C LYS A 245 -3.76 12.13 16.99
N PHE A 246 -4.95 12.70 17.14
CA PHE A 246 -5.25 14.13 17.10
C PHE A 246 -5.95 14.56 18.39
N PRO A 247 -5.20 14.86 19.46
CA PRO A 247 -5.78 15.21 20.76
C PRO A 247 -6.83 16.32 20.67
N GLY A 248 -8.02 16.09 21.22
CA GLY A 248 -9.14 17.01 21.25
C GLY A 248 -9.83 17.27 19.91
N LYS A 249 -9.47 16.58 18.82
CA LYS A 249 -9.95 16.87 17.47
C LYS A 249 -10.58 15.65 16.80
N LEU A 250 -11.59 15.89 15.97
CA LEU A 250 -12.14 14.89 15.07
C LEU A 250 -11.50 15.08 13.67
N PRO A 251 -10.62 14.18 13.20
CA PRO A 251 -10.19 14.19 11.81
C PRO A 251 -11.38 13.93 10.87
N THR A 252 -11.33 14.48 9.66
CA THR A 252 -12.40 14.27 8.67
C THR A 252 -12.02 13.16 7.71
N THR A 253 -12.97 12.28 7.38
CA THR A 253 -12.73 11.16 6.47
C THR A 253 -12.31 11.66 5.08
N ASN A 254 -12.92 12.74 4.59
CA ASN A 254 -12.54 13.37 3.32
C ASN A 254 -11.13 13.96 3.36
N GLY A 255 -10.70 14.55 4.47
CA GLY A 255 -9.32 15.03 4.64
C GLY A 255 -8.30 13.90 4.52
N LEU A 256 -8.62 12.73 5.10
CA LEU A 256 -7.80 11.52 4.96
C LEU A 256 -7.78 11.00 3.52
N VAL A 257 -8.93 10.97 2.82
CA VAL A 257 -9.01 10.59 1.39
C VAL A 257 -8.11 11.50 0.54
N GLN A 258 -8.12 12.82 0.79
CA GLN A 258 -7.26 13.76 0.09
C GLN A 258 -5.77 13.52 0.39
N GLU A 259 -5.40 13.20 1.64
CA GLU A 259 -4.02 12.83 2.01
C GLU A 259 -3.58 11.56 1.29
N VAL A 260 -4.41 10.51 1.24
CA VAL A 260 -4.12 9.29 0.46
C VAL A 260 -3.85 9.63 -1.01
N GLY A 261 -4.66 10.50 -1.61
CA GLY A 261 -4.45 10.97 -2.98
C GLY A 261 -3.13 11.76 -3.15
N ARG A 262 -2.74 12.57 -2.16
CA ARG A 262 -1.45 13.29 -2.17
C ARG A 262 -0.26 12.34 -2.01
N MET A 263 -0.35 11.35 -1.13
CA MET A 263 0.67 10.31 -0.95
C MET A 263 0.85 9.48 -2.23
N ALA A 264 -0.25 8.99 -2.82
CA ALA A 264 -0.20 8.18 -4.03
C ALA A 264 0.47 8.92 -5.21
N ARG A 265 0.18 10.22 -5.38
CA ARG A 265 0.84 11.07 -6.40
C ARG A 265 2.31 11.36 -6.13
N ARG A 266 2.74 11.32 -4.87
CA ARG A 266 4.15 11.54 -4.48
C ARG A 266 4.99 10.29 -4.71
N ASP A 267 4.43 9.13 -4.44
CA ASP A 267 5.18 7.88 -4.36
C ASP A 267 5.22 7.09 -5.67
N ALA A 268 4.39 7.45 -6.65
CA ALA A 268 4.22 6.75 -7.92
C ALA A 268 4.44 7.67 -9.13
N GLU A 269 4.89 7.08 -10.24
CA GLU A 269 4.99 7.75 -11.55
C GLU A 269 3.60 8.06 -12.12
N THR A 270 2.67 7.12 -11.93
CA THR A 270 1.26 7.30 -12.25
C THR A 270 0.38 6.82 -11.09
N SER A 271 -0.76 7.49 -10.89
CA SER A 271 -1.74 7.13 -9.87
C SER A 271 -3.14 7.44 -10.38
N GLU A 272 -4.01 6.43 -10.36
CA GLU A 272 -5.40 6.50 -10.80
C GLU A 272 -6.32 6.03 -9.67
N LEU A 273 -7.27 6.88 -9.26
CA LEU A 273 -8.35 6.48 -8.35
C LEU A 273 -9.44 5.77 -9.18
N VAL A 274 -9.54 4.46 -9.03
CA VAL A 274 -10.48 3.61 -9.78
C VAL A 274 -11.86 3.62 -9.14
N ARG A 275 -11.93 3.55 -7.80
CA ARG A 275 -13.18 3.47 -7.04
C ARG A 275 -13.05 4.12 -5.67
N LEU A 276 -14.09 4.84 -5.24
CA LEU A 276 -14.23 5.37 -3.88
C LEU A 276 -15.63 5.03 -3.37
N ARG A 277 -15.74 4.45 -2.18
CA ARG A 277 -17.03 4.15 -1.53
C ARG A 277 -16.95 4.21 -0.01
N ALA A 278 -18.09 4.24 0.66
CA ALA A 278 -18.15 4.01 2.10
C ALA A 278 -17.75 2.57 2.44
N MET A 279 -17.12 2.39 3.60
CA MET A 279 -16.88 1.06 4.16
C MET A 279 -18.20 0.45 4.65
N ARG A 280 -18.33 -0.87 4.56
CA ARG A 280 -19.52 -1.57 5.06
C ARG A 280 -19.53 -1.63 6.58
N ALA A 281 -18.37 -1.90 7.19
CA ALA A 281 -18.24 -1.96 8.66
C ALA A 281 -18.33 -0.59 9.34
N HIS A 282 -17.91 0.47 8.64
CA HIS A 282 -17.79 1.84 9.16
C HIS A 282 -18.40 2.83 8.18
N ARG A 283 -19.72 2.80 8.01
CA ARG A 283 -20.40 3.60 6.95
C ARG A 283 -20.25 5.11 7.15
N GLU A 284 -20.23 5.57 8.40
CA GLU A 284 -20.10 7.00 8.73
C GLU A 284 -18.65 7.42 8.96
N GLU A 285 -17.81 6.52 9.47
CA GLU A 285 -16.43 6.81 9.86
C GLU A 285 -15.42 6.50 8.74
N GLY A 286 -15.80 5.68 7.77
CA GLY A 286 -14.87 4.98 6.90
C GLY A 286 -15.09 5.18 5.40
N ARG A 287 -13.99 5.24 4.65
CA ARG A 287 -13.99 5.15 3.17
C ARG A 287 -13.02 4.09 2.70
N LEU A 288 -13.40 3.41 1.64
CA LEU A 288 -12.55 2.46 0.92
C LEU A 288 -12.25 3.00 -0.48
N LEU A 289 -10.97 3.07 -0.80
CA LEU A 289 -10.44 3.53 -2.08
C LEU A 289 -9.79 2.35 -2.80
N TRP A 290 -9.99 2.26 -4.10
CA TRP A 290 -9.19 1.43 -4.99
C TRP A 290 -8.34 2.33 -5.88
N ILE A 291 -7.03 2.19 -5.78
CA ILE A 291 -6.05 3.00 -6.50
C ILE A 291 -5.15 2.06 -7.31
N ARG A 292 -4.91 2.40 -8.57
CA ARG A 292 -3.89 1.78 -9.41
C ARG A 292 -2.68 2.70 -9.45
N THR A 293 -1.49 2.15 -9.21
CA THR A 293 -0.25 2.93 -9.23
C THR A 293 0.86 2.24 -10.01
N THR A 294 1.69 3.02 -10.71
CA THR A 294 2.92 2.52 -11.35
C THR A 294 4.14 3.18 -10.73
N LYS A 295 5.12 2.38 -10.33
CA LYS A 295 6.40 2.87 -9.78
C LYS A 295 7.54 2.03 -10.32
N ALA A 296 8.56 2.66 -10.91
CA ALA A 296 9.70 1.99 -11.53
C ALA A 296 9.26 0.88 -12.52
N GLY A 297 8.25 1.17 -13.33
CA GLY A 297 7.66 0.23 -14.29
C GLY A 297 6.86 -0.93 -13.68
N VAL A 298 6.66 -0.98 -12.36
CA VAL A 298 5.84 -1.99 -11.68
C VAL A 298 4.46 -1.41 -11.42
N GLU A 299 3.44 -2.06 -11.98
CA GLU A 299 2.04 -1.73 -11.73
C GLU A 299 1.52 -2.50 -10.50
N THR A 300 0.86 -1.79 -9.60
CA THR A 300 0.26 -2.34 -8.38
C THR A 300 -1.17 -1.85 -8.20
N GLY A 301 -2.03 -2.75 -7.74
CA GLY A 301 -3.35 -2.42 -7.22
C GLY A 301 -3.27 -2.19 -5.71
N ARG A 302 -3.97 -1.15 -5.23
CA ARG A 302 -4.05 -0.81 -3.81
C ARG A 302 -5.51 -0.66 -3.38
N LEU A 303 -5.89 -1.35 -2.31
CA LEU A 303 -7.08 -1.00 -1.54
C LEU A 303 -6.65 -0.21 -0.32
N VAL A 304 -7.22 0.97 -0.13
CA VAL A 304 -6.92 1.82 1.03
C VAL A 304 -8.20 2.07 1.80
N ALA A 305 -8.26 1.61 3.04
CA ALA A 305 -9.31 1.99 3.97
C ALA A 305 -8.82 3.14 4.84
N VAL A 306 -9.61 4.22 4.91
CA VAL A 306 -9.40 5.30 5.87
C VAL A 306 -10.57 5.33 6.83
N VAL A 307 -10.29 5.39 8.13
CA VAL A 307 -11.31 5.45 9.18
C VAL A 307 -10.97 6.60 10.12
N ALA A 308 -11.92 7.51 10.33
CA ALA A 308 -11.79 8.66 11.20
C ALA A 308 -12.75 8.54 12.40
N THR A 309 -12.19 8.60 13.59
CA THR A 309 -12.94 8.63 14.86
C THR A 309 -12.38 9.73 15.75
N TYR A 310 -13.05 9.99 16.87
CA TYR A 310 -12.65 11.08 17.73
C TYR A 310 -11.23 10.86 18.28
N GLU A 311 -10.37 11.84 18.05
CA GLU A 311 -8.92 11.82 18.28
C GLU A 311 -8.09 10.83 17.46
N TRP A 312 -8.66 10.01 16.58
CA TRP A 312 -7.88 8.98 15.88
C TRP A 312 -8.22 8.87 14.39
N SER A 313 -7.17 8.73 13.59
CA SER A 313 -7.30 8.27 12.21
C SER A 313 -6.53 6.98 11.99
N PHE A 314 -7.12 6.11 11.20
CA PHE A 314 -6.52 4.86 10.75
C PHE A 314 -6.46 4.89 9.23
N MET A 315 -5.31 4.50 8.67
CA MET A 315 -5.15 4.28 7.24
C MET A 315 -4.56 2.89 7.03
N LEU A 316 -5.32 2.01 6.39
CA LEU A 316 -4.94 0.64 6.10
C LEU A 316 -4.70 0.52 4.61
N ILE A 317 -3.47 0.22 4.22
CA ILE A 317 -3.00 0.21 2.84
C ILE A 317 -2.69 -1.24 2.46
N ALA A 318 -3.62 -1.90 1.78
CA ALA A 318 -3.42 -3.22 1.19
C ALA A 318 -2.93 -3.08 -0.25
N THR A 319 -1.78 -3.66 -0.58
CA THR A 319 -1.14 -3.55 -1.90
C THR A 319 -0.79 -4.93 -2.45
N ALA A 320 -0.93 -5.12 -3.76
CA ALA A 320 -0.39 -6.28 -4.45
C ALA A 320 -0.04 -5.95 -5.92
N PRO A 321 0.84 -6.75 -6.57
CA PRO A 321 1.11 -6.61 -8.00
C PRO A 321 -0.17 -6.73 -8.84
N SER A 322 -0.33 -5.87 -9.85
CA SER A 322 -1.56 -5.82 -10.66
C SER A 322 -1.94 -7.17 -11.30
N ARG A 323 -0.96 -8.05 -11.57
CA ARG A 323 -1.21 -9.40 -12.11
C ARG A 323 -1.94 -10.34 -11.14
N ILE A 324 -1.67 -10.23 -9.82
CA ILE A 324 -2.29 -11.08 -8.79
C ILE A 324 -3.49 -10.39 -8.15
N PHE A 325 -3.50 -9.05 -8.13
CA PHE A 325 -4.51 -8.28 -7.43
C PHE A 325 -5.96 -8.75 -7.69
N PRO A 326 -6.41 -9.05 -8.93
CA PRO A 326 -7.77 -9.55 -9.17
C PRO A 326 -8.10 -10.87 -8.46
N GLU A 327 -7.11 -11.74 -8.24
CA GLU A 327 -7.30 -13.04 -7.55
C GLU A 327 -7.51 -12.86 -6.05
N ILE A 328 -6.88 -11.84 -5.46
CA ILE A 328 -6.87 -11.60 -4.00
C ILE A 328 -7.64 -10.34 -3.57
N GLU A 329 -8.23 -9.58 -4.50
CA GLU A 329 -8.95 -8.33 -4.20
C GLU A 329 -10.02 -8.56 -3.13
N ALA A 330 -10.81 -9.62 -3.26
CA ALA A 330 -11.86 -9.95 -2.29
C ALA A 330 -11.30 -10.30 -0.90
N GLU A 331 -10.13 -10.93 -0.85
CA GLU A 331 -9.43 -11.23 0.41
C GLU A 331 -8.94 -9.94 1.07
N LEU A 332 -8.24 -9.10 0.31
CA LEU A 332 -7.72 -7.80 0.78
C LEU A 332 -8.86 -6.91 1.27
N GLU A 333 -9.94 -6.82 0.50
CA GLU A 333 -11.14 -6.07 0.90
C GLU A 333 -11.75 -6.64 2.18
N GLY A 334 -11.86 -7.97 2.28
CA GLY A 334 -12.36 -8.65 3.47
C GLY A 334 -11.56 -8.33 4.72
N ILE A 335 -10.23 -8.23 4.61
CA ILE A 335 -9.36 -7.80 5.71
C ILE A 335 -9.68 -6.36 6.12
N LEU A 336 -9.73 -5.44 5.15
CA LEU A 336 -10.00 -4.02 5.43
C LEU A 336 -11.39 -3.80 6.04
N GLU A 337 -12.40 -4.51 5.56
CA GLU A 337 -13.77 -4.47 6.08
C GLU A 337 -13.91 -5.20 7.43
N SER A 338 -12.91 -5.99 7.87
CA SER A 338 -12.89 -6.62 9.19
C SER A 338 -12.36 -5.71 10.30
N PHE A 339 -11.92 -4.50 9.97
CA PHE A 339 -11.36 -3.54 10.92
C PHE A 339 -12.35 -3.26 12.04
N GLU A 340 -11.94 -3.45 13.29
CA GLU A 340 -12.69 -3.12 14.49
C GLU A 340 -11.97 -1.98 15.23
N LEU A 341 -12.72 -0.93 15.55
CA LEU A 341 -12.21 0.21 16.31
C LEU A 341 -11.85 -0.21 17.75
N PRO A 342 -10.88 0.48 18.39
CA PRO A 342 -10.60 0.27 19.81
C PRO A 342 -11.86 0.56 20.64
N THR A 343 -12.09 -0.24 21.68
CA THR A 343 -13.28 -0.13 22.56
C THR A 343 -12.92 0.25 23.99
N ASP A 344 -11.64 0.20 24.32
CA ASP A 344 -11.07 0.41 25.66
C ASP A 344 -10.38 1.77 25.81
N GLU A 345 -10.29 2.54 24.73
CA GLU A 345 -9.65 3.85 24.75
C GLU A 345 -10.54 4.93 25.32
N LYS A 346 -9.99 5.71 26.25
CA LYS A 346 -10.62 6.91 26.77
C LYS A 346 -10.24 8.10 25.90
N HIS A 347 -11.25 8.67 25.26
CA HIS A 347 -11.10 9.91 24.52
C HIS A 347 -10.88 11.09 25.47
N GLY A 348 -9.97 11.99 25.09
CA GLY A 348 -9.85 13.30 25.69
C GLY A 348 -11.10 14.16 25.46
N LEU A 349 -11.13 15.34 26.07
CA LEU A 349 -12.11 16.36 25.74
C LEU A 349 -11.41 17.49 24.98
N PRO A 350 -12.12 18.21 24.10
CA PRO A 350 -11.61 19.46 23.56
C PRO A 350 -11.18 20.42 24.68
N PRO A 351 -10.09 21.18 24.54
CA PRO A 351 -9.61 22.07 25.61
C PRO A 351 -10.58 23.22 25.93
N ASP A 352 -11.53 23.48 25.05
CA ASP A 352 -12.52 24.55 25.10
C ASP A 352 -13.90 24.10 25.59
N VAL A 353 -14.06 22.84 26.04
CA VAL A 353 -15.26 22.39 26.74
C VAL A 353 -15.05 22.30 28.25
N GLU A 354 -16.15 22.39 28.97
CA GLU A 354 -16.23 22.04 30.38
C GLU A 354 -15.98 20.53 30.58
N PRO A 355 -15.35 20.12 31.69
CA PRO A 355 -14.88 18.75 31.88
C PRO A 355 -15.99 17.73 32.15
N HIS A 356 -17.20 18.18 32.47
CA HIS A 356 -18.33 17.32 32.80
C HIS A 356 -19.41 17.41 31.73
N PRO A 357 -20.07 16.29 31.39
CA PRO A 357 -21.27 16.33 30.58
C PRO A 357 -22.34 17.23 31.22
N VAL A 358 -23.16 17.84 30.38
CA VAL A 358 -24.30 18.65 30.82
C VAL A 358 -25.60 17.92 30.53
N ASP A 359 -26.51 17.92 31.49
CA ASP A 359 -27.88 17.39 31.32
C ASP A 359 -28.87 18.50 30.95
N VAL A 360 -28.72 19.67 31.59
CA VAL A 360 -29.52 20.87 31.36
C VAL A 360 -28.59 22.07 31.29
N VAL A 361 -28.85 22.94 30.33
CA VAL A 361 -28.16 24.22 30.16
C VAL A 361 -29.14 25.35 30.43
N GLU A 362 -28.75 26.25 31.31
CA GLU A 362 -29.47 27.48 31.60
C GLU A 362 -28.81 28.65 30.87
N GLY A 363 -29.64 29.48 30.24
CA GLY A 363 -29.18 30.68 29.56
C GLY A 363 -28.63 31.74 30.51
N VAL A 364 -27.69 32.56 30.02
CA VAL A 364 -27.13 33.68 30.80
C VAL A 364 -27.92 34.94 30.54
N ALA A 365 -28.08 35.30 29.27
CA ALA A 365 -28.78 36.53 28.87
C ALA A 365 -30.30 36.43 29.10
N ALA A 366 -30.85 35.21 29.13
CA ALA A 366 -32.24 34.95 29.49
C ALA A 366 -32.37 33.60 30.20
N LYS A 367 -33.35 33.47 31.11
CA LYS A 367 -33.59 32.25 31.90
C LYS A 367 -34.33 31.17 31.11
N TYR A 368 -33.89 30.87 29.89
CA TYR A 368 -34.35 29.70 29.14
C TYR A 368 -33.64 28.45 29.66
N ARG A 369 -34.18 27.27 29.34
CA ARG A 369 -33.55 25.99 29.64
C ARG A 369 -33.50 25.12 28.38
N LEU A 370 -32.43 24.36 28.25
CA LEU A 370 -32.21 23.44 27.14
C LEU A 370 -31.72 22.11 27.70
N LYS A 371 -32.34 20.98 27.32
CA LYS A 371 -31.94 19.67 27.80
C LYS A 371 -31.01 18.98 26.80
N ALA A 372 -29.89 18.46 27.29
CA ALA A 372 -29.05 17.61 26.48
C ALA A 372 -29.68 16.21 26.32
N PRO A 373 -29.53 15.54 25.16
CA PRO A 373 -30.10 14.21 24.90
C PRO A 373 -29.44 13.10 25.73
N GLY A 374 -28.24 13.34 26.27
CA GLY A 374 -27.54 12.39 27.15
C GLY A 374 -26.13 12.83 27.49
N ALA A 375 -25.40 11.97 28.21
CA ALA A 375 -24.10 12.27 28.85
C ALA A 375 -22.89 12.44 27.90
N ARG A 376 -23.11 12.60 26.58
CA ARG A 376 -22.05 12.86 25.58
C ARG A 376 -21.98 14.32 25.14
N TRP A 377 -22.80 15.17 25.75
CA TRP A 377 -22.89 16.59 25.43
C TRP A 377 -22.18 17.40 26.50
N PHE A 378 -21.36 18.34 26.05
CA PHE A 378 -20.51 19.17 26.91
C PHE A 378 -20.77 20.63 26.60
N LEU A 379 -20.77 21.46 27.63
CA LEU A 379 -20.84 22.91 27.47
C LEU A 379 -19.49 23.44 27.02
N ARG A 380 -19.46 24.29 25.98
CA ARG A 380 -18.24 25.03 25.62
C ARG A 380 -18.05 26.19 26.59
N LYS A 381 -16.79 26.49 26.90
CA LYS A 381 -16.39 27.62 27.76
C LYS A 381 -16.83 28.94 27.15
N ASP A 382 -17.29 29.87 27.97
CA ASP A 382 -17.87 31.14 27.49
C ASP A 382 -16.89 31.93 26.62
N GLU A 383 -15.61 31.99 27.00
CA GLU A 383 -14.60 32.72 26.23
C GLU A 383 -14.42 32.14 24.82
N ALA A 384 -14.53 30.82 24.67
CA ALA A 384 -14.45 30.15 23.38
C ALA A 384 -15.72 30.40 22.55
N VAL A 385 -16.89 30.33 23.19
CA VAL A 385 -18.18 30.62 22.56
C VAL A 385 -18.20 32.05 22.00
N LYS A 386 -17.86 33.04 22.82
CA LYS A 386 -17.88 34.46 22.44
C LYS A 386 -16.81 34.82 21.40
N LYS A 387 -15.68 34.12 21.40
CA LYS A 387 -14.65 34.26 20.37
C LYS A 387 -15.15 33.82 19.00
N ASP A 388 -15.87 32.70 18.92
CA ASP A 388 -16.35 32.13 17.66
C ASP A 388 -17.64 32.80 17.18
N ASN A 389 -18.53 33.17 18.11
CA ASN A 389 -19.77 33.88 17.82
C ASN A 389 -20.15 34.80 19.01
N SER A 390 -19.99 36.11 18.84
CA SER A 390 -20.27 37.09 19.89
C SER A 390 -21.75 37.14 20.30
N LEU A 391 -22.67 36.69 19.44
CA LEU A 391 -24.11 36.65 19.70
C LEU A 391 -24.56 35.35 20.38
N ALA A 392 -23.72 34.32 20.42
CA ALA A 392 -24.08 33.06 21.06
C ALA A 392 -24.15 33.23 22.58
N ASP A 393 -25.28 32.88 23.19
CA ASP A 393 -25.46 32.86 24.64
C ASP A 393 -24.90 31.59 25.25
N ARG A 394 -25.28 30.43 24.71
CA ARG A 394 -24.77 29.11 25.12
C ARG A 394 -24.44 28.26 23.92
N TRP A 395 -23.46 27.37 24.09
CA TRP A 395 -23.05 26.42 23.08
C TRP A 395 -22.72 25.07 23.73
N ILE A 396 -23.49 24.04 23.42
CA ILE A 396 -23.13 22.65 23.76
C ILE A 396 -22.62 21.90 22.52
N MET A 397 -21.70 20.98 22.73
CA MET A 397 -21.16 20.15 21.66
C MET A 397 -21.09 18.69 22.08
N ARG A 398 -21.19 17.82 21.08
CA ARG A 398 -20.95 16.39 21.18
C ARG A 398 -19.70 16.05 20.35
N PRO A 399 -18.51 15.97 20.99
CA PRO A 399 -17.23 15.90 20.28
C PRO A 399 -17.11 14.69 19.34
N ASP A 400 -17.66 13.54 19.72
CA ASP A 400 -17.57 12.29 18.95
C ASP A 400 -18.28 12.33 17.58
N LYS A 401 -19.20 13.28 17.41
CA LYS A 401 -19.95 13.47 16.16
C LYS A 401 -19.74 14.83 15.52
N ASP A 402 -18.89 15.68 16.12
CA ASP A 402 -18.73 17.09 15.72
C ASP A 402 -20.10 17.78 15.56
N ALA A 403 -20.98 17.51 16.53
CA ALA A 403 -22.33 18.03 16.56
C ALA A 403 -22.40 19.19 17.54
N HIS A 404 -23.03 20.28 17.12
CA HIS A 404 -23.04 21.55 17.84
C HIS A 404 -24.48 22.02 18.02
N VAL A 405 -24.78 22.56 19.19
CA VAL A 405 -26.01 23.33 19.43
C VAL A 405 -25.66 24.67 20.03
N ILE A 406 -26.08 25.73 19.35
CA ILE A 406 -25.82 27.13 19.71
C ILE A 406 -27.16 27.80 19.96
N VAL A 407 -27.29 28.53 21.06
CA VAL A 407 -28.44 29.39 21.34
C VAL A 407 -28.04 30.84 21.13
N ILE A 408 -28.78 31.55 20.28
CA ILE A 408 -28.65 32.98 20.02
C ILE A 408 -29.93 33.66 20.48
N ILE A 409 -29.79 34.81 21.14
CA ILE A 409 -30.91 35.62 21.61
C ILE A 409 -30.85 36.98 20.94
N GLU A 410 -31.96 37.42 20.38
CA GLU A 410 -32.13 38.73 19.77
C GLU A 410 -33.22 39.51 20.50
N ASP A 411 -32.92 40.75 20.87
CA ASP A 411 -33.90 41.69 21.41
C ASP A 411 -34.59 42.42 20.26
N LEU A 412 -35.91 42.26 20.15
CA LEU A 412 -36.72 42.88 19.10
C LEU A 412 -37.15 44.31 19.48
N GLN A 413 -36.61 44.88 20.55
CA GLN A 413 -36.87 46.23 21.03
C GLN A 413 -38.37 46.48 21.27
N GLY A 414 -39.06 45.47 21.81
CA GLY A 414 -40.50 45.51 22.06
C GLY A 414 -41.38 45.39 20.81
N LYS A 415 -40.82 45.10 19.63
CA LYS A 415 -41.61 44.70 18.45
C LYS A 415 -42.11 43.28 18.63
N ASP A 416 -43.41 43.11 18.53
CA ASP A 416 -44.03 41.79 18.48
C ASP A 416 -43.90 41.22 17.07
N VAL A 417 -42.84 40.43 16.84
CA VAL A 417 -42.63 39.72 15.58
C VAL A 417 -43.18 38.31 15.74
N GLY A 418 -44.22 38.00 14.97
CA GLY A 418 -44.76 36.65 14.91
C GLY A 418 -43.71 35.66 14.41
N VAL A 419 -43.71 34.44 14.96
CA VAL A 419 -42.71 33.41 14.66
C VAL A 419 -42.61 33.11 13.15
N ASP A 420 -43.69 33.25 12.41
CA ASP A 420 -43.69 33.00 10.96
C ASP A 420 -42.90 34.06 10.18
N ALA A 421 -43.02 35.33 10.55
CA ALA A 421 -42.23 36.41 9.96
C ALA A 421 -40.76 36.29 10.35
N PHE A 422 -40.48 35.85 11.58
CA PHE A 422 -39.12 35.56 12.02
C PHE A 422 -38.52 34.38 11.23
N ALA A 423 -39.29 33.33 10.99
CA ALA A 423 -38.88 32.20 10.16
C ALA A 423 -38.62 32.59 8.71
N ASP A 424 -39.42 33.47 8.11
CA ASP A 424 -39.17 33.99 6.76
C ASP A 424 -37.85 34.75 6.68
N ALA A 425 -37.56 35.59 7.67
CA ALA A 425 -36.29 36.31 7.75
C ALA A 425 -35.09 35.35 7.93
N ALA A 426 -35.26 34.28 8.71
CA ALA A 426 -34.24 33.25 8.87
C ALA A 426 -34.00 32.46 7.57
N VAL A 427 -35.04 32.12 6.81
CA VAL A 427 -34.91 31.50 5.48
C VAL A 427 -34.13 32.42 4.54
N GLU A 428 -34.50 33.70 4.49
CA GLU A 428 -33.81 34.70 3.66
C GLU A 428 -32.31 34.80 4.03
N LEU A 429 -32.00 34.86 5.33
CA LEU A 429 -30.63 34.87 5.82
C LEU A 429 -29.86 33.60 5.38
N ILE A 430 -30.47 32.42 5.54
CA ILE A 430 -29.86 31.14 5.18
C ILE A 430 -29.56 31.09 3.67
N GLU A 431 -30.52 31.47 2.84
CA GLU A 431 -30.39 31.35 1.38
C GLU A 431 -29.47 32.43 0.79
N LYS A 432 -29.60 33.68 1.22
CA LYS A 432 -28.87 34.80 0.63
C LYS A 432 -27.47 35.00 1.21
N GLU A 433 -27.37 34.98 2.54
CA GLU A 433 -26.11 35.29 3.22
C GLU A 433 -25.28 34.03 3.48
N LEU A 434 -25.92 32.97 4.00
CA LEU A 434 -25.23 31.71 4.29
C LEU A 434 -25.11 30.78 3.08
N LYS A 435 -25.72 31.16 1.94
CA LYS A 435 -25.73 30.40 0.68
C LYS A 435 -26.16 28.94 0.87
N GLY A 436 -27.12 28.72 1.77
CA GLY A 436 -27.71 27.43 2.08
C GLY A 436 -28.98 27.16 1.28
N THR A 437 -29.58 26.00 1.52
CA THR A 437 -30.88 25.61 0.99
C THR A 437 -31.74 25.13 2.14
N VAL A 438 -32.94 25.70 2.29
CA VAL A 438 -33.92 25.26 3.29
C VAL A 438 -34.77 24.15 2.68
N GLU A 439 -34.75 22.97 3.29
CA GLU A 439 -35.46 21.78 2.80
C GLU A 439 -36.86 21.66 3.39
N SER A 440 -37.04 22.08 4.64
CA SER A 440 -38.32 21.97 5.31
C SER A 440 -38.51 23.04 6.38
N ARG A 441 -39.78 23.33 6.65
CA ARG A 441 -40.26 24.19 7.74
C ARG A 441 -41.44 23.49 8.40
N LEU A 442 -41.29 23.18 9.67
CA LEU A 442 -42.30 22.50 10.48
C LEU A 442 -42.55 23.32 11.76
N PRO A 443 -43.72 23.21 12.41
CA PRO A 443 -43.87 23.69 13.78
C PRO A 443 -43.00 22.85 14.73
N VAL A 444 -42.43 23.50 15.75
CA VAL A 444 -41.79 22.77 16.88
C VAL A 444 -42.89 22.11 17.69
N LEU A 445 -42.75 20.83 18.04
CA LEU A 445 -43.83 20.06 18.67
C LEU A 445 -44.17 20.58 20.07
N THR A 446 -43.17 20.99 20.84
CA THR A 446 -43.39 21.52 22.20
C THR A 446 -43.92 22.96 22.22
N HIS A 447 -43.73 23.72 21.14
CA HIS A 447 -44.16 25.12 21.03
C HIS A 447 -44.79 25.43 19.65
N PRO A 448 -45.88 24.77 19.24
CA PRO A 448 -46.36 24.83 17.85
C PRO A 448 -46.82 26.23 17.42
N THR A 449 -47.29 27.05 18.36
CA THR A 449 -47.74 28.43 18.08
C THR A 449 -46.59 29.41 17.97
N ASN A 450 -45.54 29.22 18.78
CA ASN A 450 -44.46 30.19 18.98
C ASN A 450 -43.11 29.71 18.44
N GLY A 451 -43.05 28.51 17.85
CA GLY A 451 -41.84 27.82 17.43
C GLY A 451 -41.89 27.31 15.99
N ARG A 452 -40.81 27.47 15.23
CA ARG A 452 -40.60 26.86 13.91
C ARG A 452 -39.28 26.11 13.86
N LEU A 453 -39.30 24.92 13.27
CA LEU A 453 -38.14 24.09 13.01
C LEU A 453 -37.84 24.14 11.51
N LEU A 454 -36.70 24.73 11.15
CA LEU A 454 -36.19 24.68 9.78
C LEU A 454 -35.12 23.60 9.66
N ARG A 455 -35.11 22.86 8.56
CA ARG A 455 -33.97 22.02 8.15
C ARG A 455 -33.29 22.69 6.97
N ALA A 456 -31.97 22.88 7.06
CA ALA A 456 -31.21 23.46 5.96
C ALA A 456 -29.84 22.80 5.79
N ASN A 457 -29.35 22.81 4.56
CA ASN A 457 -28.00 22.39 4.20
C ASN A 457 -27.21 23.60 3.74
N ARG A 458 -25.92 23.65 4.04
CA ARG A 458 -25.00 24.67 3.52
C ARG A 458 -23.58 24.14 3.43
N MET A 459 -22.75 24.80 2.65
CA MET A 459 -21.30 24.56 2.68
C MET A 459 -20.67 25.36 3.83
N GLY A 460 -19.92 24.68 4.69
CA GLY A 460 -19.05 25.26 5.71
C GLY A 460 -17.60 24.87 5.43
N GLY A 461 -16.86 25.77 4.79
CA GLY A 461 -15.52 25.44 4.27
C GLY A 461 -15.61 24.36 3.20
N GLU A 462 -14.90 23.25 3.39
CA GLU A 462 -14.90 22.09 2.46
C GLU A 462 -16.00 21.05 2.77
N HIS A 463 -16.82 21.30 3.80
CA HIS A 463 -17.79 20.32 4.29
C HIS A 463 -19.21 20.80 4.09
N GLU A 464 -20.10 19.89 3.68
CA GLU A 464 -21.53 20.13 3.76
C GLU A 464 -21.97 19.98 5.23
N ILE A 465 -22.65 20.98 5.74
CA ILE A 465 -23.21 21.04 7.09
C ILE A 465 -24.72 20.99 6.96
N VAL A 466 -25.34 20.08 7.69
CA VAL A 466 -26.79 19.98 7.83
C VAL A 466 -27.15 20.56 9.20
N SER A 467 -28.08 21.50 9.21
CA SER A 467 -28.49 22.23 10.40
C SER A 467 -30.00 22.19 10.57
N TYR A 468 -30.43 22.04 11.81
CA TYR A 468 -31.76 22.39 12.26
C TYR A 468 -31.72 23.77 12.92
N TYR A 469 -32.72 24.61 12.63
CA TYR A 469 -32.92 25.89 13.28
C TYR A 469 -34.24 25.86 14.03
N GLY A 470 -34.18 25.82 15.36
CA GLY A 470 -35.32 26.07 16.24
C GLY A 470 -35.49 27.56 16.46
N LEU A 471 -36.53 28.13 15.89
CA LEU A 471 -36.84 29.57 15.93
C LEU A 471 -38.02 29.79 16.86
N PHE A 472 -37.83 30.58 17.91
CA PHE A 472 -38.87 30.85 18.90
C PHE A 472 -39.04 32.35 19.11
N THR A 473 -40.27 32.83 19.31
CA THR A 473 -40.53 34.22 19.70
C THR A 473 -41.36 34.28 20.98
N GLN A 474 -40.99 35.17 21.90
CA GLN A 474 -41.75 35.41 23.13
C GLN A 474 -41.42 36.79 23.71
N ALA A 475 -42.44 37.55 24.10
CA ALA A 475 -42.31 38.80 24.85
C ALA A 475 -41.27 39.79 24.27
N GLY A 476 -41.29 39.99 22.95
CA GLY A 476 -40.37 40.91 22.27
C GLY A 476 -38.93 40.42 22.14
N ARG A 477 -38.68 39.12 22.34
CA ARG A 477 -37.39 38.46 22.07
C ARG A 477 -37.57 37.36 21.05
N ALA A 478 -36.52 37.15 20.27
CA ALA A 478 -36.36 36.00 19.39
C ALA A 478 -35.22 35.11 19.89
N PHE A 479 -35.42 33.80 19.81
CA PHE A 479 -34.43 32.79 20.16
C PHE A 479 -34.19 31.92 18.95
N THR A 480 -32.92 31.75 18.60
CA THR A 480 -32.49 30.85 17.53
C THR A 480 -31.62 29.77 18.14
N VAL A 481 -32.09 28.54 18.10
CA VAL A 481 -31.34 27.33 18.48
C VAL A 481 -30.83 26.67 17.20
N ILE A 482 -29.53 26.84 16.91
CA ILE A 482 -28.87 26.27 15.73
C ILE A 482 -28.23 24.94 16.14
N ALA A 483 -28.78 23.83 15.65
CA ALA A 483 -28.31 22.48 15.92
C ALA A 483 -27.75 21.85 14.64
N SER A 484 -26.44 21.64 14.55
CA SER A 484 -25.77 21.26 13.30
C SER A 484 -24.76 20.13 13.46
N ALA A 485 -24.57 19.36 12.39
CA ALA A 485 -23.45 18.44 12.22
C ALA A 485 -23.03 18.40 10.74
N THR A 486 -21.86 17.80 10.46
CA THR A 486 -21.48 17.51 9.06
C THR A 486 -22.45 16.52 8.43
N SER A 487 -22.70 16.65 7.13
CA SER A 487 -23.61 15.78 6.36
C SER A 487 -23.29 14.29 6.54
N GLU A 488 -22.01 13.94 6.67
CA GLU A 488 -21.54 12.57 6.93
C GLU A 488 -22.01 12.02 8.30
N ARG A 489 -22.10 12.86 9.33
CA ARG A 489 -22.45 12.47 10.71
C ARG A 489 -23.89 12.78 11.08
N PHE A 490 -24.57 13.57 10.27
CA PHE A 490 -25.95 13.96 10.50
C PHE A 490 -26.92 12.78 10.63
N PRO A 491 -26.80 11.65 9.90
CA PRO A 491 -27.71 10.52 10.07
C PRO A 491 -27.79 9.99 11.52
N SER A 492 -26.66 9.95 12.25
CA SER A 492 -26.63 9.50 13.65
C SER A 492 -26.75 10.64 14.67
N ALA A 493 -26.41 11.87 14.31
CA ALA A 493 -26.54 13.03 15.19
C ALA A 493 -27.93 13.71 15.12
N GLY A 494 -28.62 13.60 13.97
CA GLY A 494 -29.87 14.30 13.68
C GLY A 494 -30.98 14.09 14.71
N PRO A 495 -31.28 12.85 15.15
CA PRO A 495 -32.28 12.62 16.19
C PRO A 495 -31.96 13.34 17.51
N ASP A 496 -30.70 13.32 17.95
CA ASP A 496 -30.24 14.06 19.14
C ASP A 496 -30.44 15.57 18.94
N LEU A 497 -30.06 16.11 17.77
CA LEU A 497 -30.18 17.54 17.45
C LEU A 497 -31.63 18.03 17.48
N VAL A 498 -32.58 17.26 16.94
CA VAL A 498 -34.01 17.56 17.03
C VAL A 498 -34.48 17.50 18.48
N GLN A 499 -34.09 16.46 19.22
CA GLN A 499 -34.46 16.33 20.63
C GLN A 499 -34.00 17.52 21.47
N VAL A 500 -32.80 18.06 21.21
CA VAL A 500 -32.32 19.28 21.87
C VAL A 500 -33.25 20.46 21.59
N ILE A 501 -33.58 20.72 20.31
CA ILE A 501 -34.47 21.83 19.95
C ILE A 501 -35.86 21.67 20.58
N GLU A 502 -36.43 20.47 20.52
CA GLU A 502 -37.75 20.18 21.10
C GLU A 502 -37.75 20.33 22.63
N SER A 503 -36.60 20.18 23.29
CA SER A 503 -36.47 20.39 24.73
C SER A 503 -36.34 21.86 25.17
N PHE A 504 -36.30 22.80 24.24
CA PHE A 504 -36.10 24.21 24.56
C PHE A 504 -37.29 24.76 25.34
N GLU A 505 -37.04 25.18 26.58
CA GLU A 505 -38.00 25.85 27.45
C GLU A 505 -37.76 27.36 27.37
N LEU A 506 -38.73 28.08 26.81
CA LEU A 506 -38.77 29.53 26.79
C LEU A 506 -38.74 30.11 28.23
N PRO A 507 -38.18 31.31 28.44
CA PRO A 507 -38.20 31.95 29.75
C PRO A 507 -39.64 32.11 30.29
N PRO A 508 -39.84 32.03 31.62
CA PRO A 508 -41.16 32.25 32.20
C PRO A 508 -41.67 33.67 31.93
N GLU A 509 -42.96 33.79 31.57
CA GLU A 509 -43.61 35.08 31.31
C GLU A 509 -43.49 36.00 32.52
N GLY A 510 -43.05 37.25 32.30
CA GLY A 510 -42.90 38.25 33.37
C GLY A 510 -41.57 38.21 34.14
N ALA A 511 -40.61 37.38 33.73
CA ALA A 511 -39.21 37.51 34.20
C ALA A 511 -38.55 38.77 33.61
N ALA A 512 -38.96 39.95 34.11
CA ALA A 512 -38.34 41.22 33.79
C ALA A 512 -36.89 41.28 34.30
N GLU A 513 -36.07 42.01 33.54
CA GLU A 513 -34.62 42.15 33.60
C GLU A 513 -34.03 42.35 35.00
N THR A 514 -33.16 41.43 35.45
CA THR A 514 -31.99 41.84 36.24
C THR A 514 -30.88 42.18 35.25
N ARG A 515 -30.71 43.48 34.95
CA ARG A 515 -29.52 44.01 34.28
C ARG A 515 -28.33 43.99 35.22
#